data_AF-A0A7S3UVT4-F1
#
_entry.id   AF-A0A7S3UVT4-F1
#
_cell.length_a   1.000
_cell.length_b   1.000
_cell.length_c   1.000
_cell.angle_alpha   90.00
_cell.angle_beta   90.00
_cell.angle_gamma   90.00
#
_symmetry.space_group_name_H-M   'P 1'
#
loop_
_entity.id
_entity.type
_entity.pdbx_description
1 polymer ?
#
loop_
_entity_poly.entity_id
_entity_poly.type
_entity_poly.pdbx_seq_one_letter_code
_entity_poly.pdbx_strand_id
1 'polypeptide(L)'
;CGRLIDTPTFRPYEGRLYHPQCALELFHPRCNVCGQGIPADPGSREVKYIRHPFFQDEKACPAHARDGTARCCACQRFERRAGAPGGGGAFADLQDGRKLCLACARTPLVDSAEARPLYEEILLWFETELG
;
A
#
# COMPACT_ATOMS: atom_id res chain seq x y z
N CYS A 1 15.91 -20.61 -9.34
CA CYS A 1 16.70 -21.43 -8.39
C CYS A 1 17.99 -22.04 -9.00
N GLY A 2 18.27 -21.87 -10.29
CA GLY A 2 19.49 -22.40 -10.92
C GLY A 2 19.47 -23.90 -11.24
N ARG A 3 18.35 -24.59 -10.98
CA ARG A 3 18.15 -26.00 -11.29
C ARG A 3 17.39 -26.16 -12.60
N LEU A 4 17.60 -27.28 -13.29
CA LEU A 4 16.82 -27.65 -14.47
C LEU A 4 15.34 -27.84 -14.10
N ILE A 5 14.47 -27.55 -15.07
CA ILE A 5 13.05 -27.88 -14.98
C ILE A 5 12.90 -29.28 -15.60
N ASP A 6 12.81 -30.30 -14.75
CA ASP A 6 12.68 -31.71 -15.11
C ASP A 6 11.22 -32.21 -15.05
N THR A 7 10.31 -31.39 -14.51
CA THR A 7 8.88 -31.68 -14.44
C THR A 7 8.11 -31.10 -15.64
N PRO A 8 7.04 -31.77 -16.11
CA PRO A 8 6.19 -31.25 -17.19
C PRO A 8 5.38 -30.00 -16.76
N THR A 9 5.34 -29.69 -15.47
CA THR A 9 4.67 -28.51 -14.91
C THR A 9 5.65 -27.33 -14.79
N PHE A 10 5.35 -26.25 -15.51
CA PHE A 10 6.13 -25.01 -15.47
C PHE A 10 5.22 -23.78 -15.56
N ARG A 11 5.79 -22.61 -15.27
CA ARG A 11 5.14 -21.31 -15.42
C ARG A 11 5.96 -20.43 -16.37
N PRO A 12 5.39 -20.00 -17.51
CA PRO A 12 6.04 -19.02 -18.37
C PRO A 12 5.91 -17.61 -17.77
N TYR A 13 6.99 -16.84 -17.80
CA TYR A 13 7.01 -15.42 -17.44
C TYR A 13 8.05 -14.70 -18.29
N GLU A 14 7.64 -13.66 -19.03
CA GLU A 14 8.50 -12.85 -19.92
C GLU A 14 9.47 -13.68 -20.78
N GLY A 15 8.96 -14.71 -21.46
CA GLY A 15 9.76 -15.56 -22.36
C GLY A 15 10.70 -16.55 -21.66
N ARG A 16 10.66 -16.67 -20.33
CA ARG A 16 11.42 -17.65 -19.55
C ARG A 16 10.51 -18.63 -18.84
N LEU A 17 11.01 -19.84 -18.59
CA LEU A 17 10.30 -20.87 -17.84
C LEU A 17 10.82 -20.93 -16.40
N TYR A 18 9.88 -21.07 -15.47
CA TYR A 18 10.16 -21.18 -14.05
C TYR A 18 9.46 -22.41 -13.47
N HIS A 19 10.08 -23.03 -12.46
CA HIS A 19 9.35 -23.96 -11.60
C HIS A 19 8.13 -23.25 -11.02
N PRO A 20 6.97 -23.92 -10.84
CA PRO A 20 5.79 -23.30 -10.28
C PRO A 20 6.06 -22.58 -8.95
N GLN A 21 6.85 -23.19 -8.08
CA GLN A 21 7.26 -22.60 -6.80
C GLN A 21 8.16 -21.37 -6.97
N CYS A 22 9.16 -21.43 -7.86
CA CYS A 22 10.01 -20.27 -8.15
C CYS A 22 9.21 -19.11 -8.74
N ALA A 23 8.24 -19.39 -9.62
CA ALA A 23 7.36 -18.36 -10.16
C ALA A 23 6.49 -17.71 -9.07
N LEU A 24 6.00 -18.50 -8.10
CA LEU A 24 5.27 -17.97 -6.96
C LEU A 24 6.17 -17.07 -6.10
N GLU A 25 7.39 -17.50 -5.79
CA GLU A 25 8.31 -16.73 -4.97
C GLU A 25 8.74 -15.41 -5.62
N LEU A 26 8.93 -15.40 -6.95
CA LEU A 26 9.42 -14.25 -7.70
C LEU A 26 8.32 -13.28 -8.12
N PHE A 27 7.16 -13.78 -8.53
CA PHE A 27 6.17 -12.98 -9.27
C PHE A 27 4.81 -12.92 -8.59
N HIS A 28 4.54 -13.75 -7.58
CA HIS A 28 3.25 -13.69 -6.90
C HIS A 28 3.16 -12.41 -6.07
N PRO A 29 2.09 -11.60 -6.25
CA PRO A 29 1.96 -10.35 -5.53
C PRO A 29 1.88 -10.61 -4.03
N ARG A 30 2.67 -9.85 -3.26
CA ARG A 30 2.65 -9.88 -1.80
C ARG A 30 1.85 -8.70 -1.26
N CYS A 31 1.17 -8.94 -0.15
CA CYS A 31 0.42 -7.92 0.55
C CYS A 31 1.33 -7.02 1.39
N ASN A 32 1.25 -5.70 1.21
CA ASN A 32 1.97 -4.73 2.03
C ASN A 32 1.47 -4.68 3.48
N VAL A 33 0.26 -5.17 3.76
CA VAL A 33 -0.34 -5.16 5.10
C VAL A 33 0.10 -6.37 5.92
N CYS A 34 -0.08 -7.59 5.41
CA CYS A 34 0.22 -8.82 6.17
C CYS A 34 1.51 -9.54 5.74
N GLY A 35 2.15 -9.10 4.66
CA GLY A 35 3.38 -9.69 4.11
C GLY A 35 3.21 -11.02 3.38
N GLN A 36 2.01 -11.61 3.40
CA GLN A 36 1.71 -12.88 2.74
C GLN A 36 1.45 -12.71 1.25
N GLY A 37 1.56 -13.82 0.49
CA GLY A 37 1.08 -13.88 -0.88
C GLY A 37 -0.43 -13.63 -0.95
N ILE A 38 -0.88 -12.82 -1.89
CA ILE A 38 -2.30 -12.47 -2.00
C ILE A 38 -3.06 -13.67 -2.60
N PRO A 39 -4.06 -14.24 -1.89
CA PRO A 39 -4.77 -15.41 -2.37
C PRO A 39 -5.53 -15.10 -3.66
N ALA A 40 -5.64 -16.10 -4.53
CA ALA A 40 -6.55 -16.05 -5.68
C ALA A 40 -8.01 -16.09 -5.20
N ASP A 41 -8.93 -15.57 -6.02
CA ASP A 41 -10.36 -15.63 -5.72
C ASP A 41 -10.82 -17.10 -5.62
N PRO A 42 -11.71 -17.43 -4.66
CA PRO A 42 -12.25 -18.78 -4.52
C PRO A 42 -12.86 -19.27 -5.84
N GLY A 43 -12.38 -20.41 -6.34
CA GLY A 43 -12.85 -21.00 -7.60
C GLY A 43 -12.24 -20.40 -8.87
N SER A 44 -11.30 -19.46 -8.76
CA SER A 44 -10.56 -18.91 -9.91
C SER A 44 -9.04 -19.02 -9.72
N ARG A 45 -8.29 -18.79 -10.79
CA ARG A 45 -6.81 -18.65 -10.75
C ARG A 45 -6.37 -17.18 -10.77
N GLU A 46 -7.33 -16.25 -10.72
CA GLU A 46 -7.09 -14.81 -10.77
C GLU A 46 -6.81 -14.27 -9.37
N VAL A 47 -5.77 -13.44 -9.25
CA VAL A 47 -5.41 -12.78 -7.99
C VAL A 47 -5.89 -11.34 -8.03
N LYS A 48 -6.86 -11.02 -7.19
CA LYS A 48 -7.38 -9.66 -7.03
C LYS A 48 -6.82 -9.01 -5.76
N TYR A 49 -6.48 -7.73 -5.87
CA TYR A 49 -5.93 -6.96 -4.78
C TYR A 49 -6.34 -5.50 -4.87
N ILE A 50 -6.34 -4.85 -3.72
CA ILE A 50 -6.59 -3.42 -3.59
C ILE A 50 -5.30 -2.69 -3.93
N ARG A 51 -5.39 -1.65 -4.76
CA ARG A 51 -4.29 -0.74 -5.08
C ARG A 51 -4.64 0.66 -4.61
N HIS A 52 -3.65 1.41 -4.17
CA HIS A 52 -3.81 2.84 -3.92
C HIS A 52 -3.69 3.63 -5.23
N PRO A 53 -4.51 4.68 -5.47
CA PRO A 53 -4.43 5.47 -6.71
C PRO A 53 -3.04 6.08 -6.98
N PHE A 54 -2.35 6.49 -5.92
CA PHE A 54 -1.05 7.19 -6.01
C PHE A 54 0.16 6.32 -5.67
N PHE A 55 -0.02 5.20 -4.94
CA PHE A 55 1.08 4.31 -4.54
C PHE A 55 0.96 2.98 -5.28
N GLN A 56 1.41 2.96 -6.54
CA GLN A 56 1.18 1.84 -7.46
C GLN A 56 1.75 0.50 -6.98
N ASP A 57 2.85 0.56 -6.21
CA ASP A 57 3.50 -0.62 -5.66
C ASP A 57 2.81 -1.17 -4.40
N GLU A 58 1.91 -0.40 -3.78
CA GLU A 58 1.18 -0.84 -2.60
C GLU A 58 -0.04 -1.69 -2.99
N LYS A 59 0.03 -2.97 -2.63
CA LYS A 59 -0.97 -4.01 -2.87
C LYS A 59 -1.48 -4.54 -1.53
N ALA A 60 -2.79 -4.55 -1.34
CA ALA A 60 -3.40 -5.10 -0.13
C ALA A 60 -4.38 -6.23 -0.46
N CYS A 61 -4.43 -7.25 0.41
CA CYS A 61 -5.45 -8.29 0.32
C CYS A 61 -6.85 -7.68 0.43
N PRO A 62 -7.84 -8.15 -0.34
CA PRO A 62 -9.23 -7.70 -0.22
C PRO A 62 -9.82 -7.87 1.18
N ALA A 63 -9.33 -8.85 1.94
CA ALA A 63 -9.74 -9.08 3.33
C ALA A 63 -9.49 -7.86 4.24
N HIS A 64 -8.43 -7.08 4.01
CA HIS A 64 -8.10 -5.92 4.84
C HIS A 64 -9.10 -4.77 4.70
N ALA A 65 -9.93 -4.77 3.66
CA ALA A 65 -11.06 -3.83 3.57
C ALA A 65 -12.19 -4.15 4.56
N ARG A 66 -12.21 -5.35 5.16
CA ARG A 66 -13.32 -5.84 6.00
C ARG A 66 -12.89 -6.30 7.39
N ASP A 67 -11.60 -6.50 7.64
CA ASP A 67 -11.10 -7.06 8.90
C ASP A 67 -10.79 -6.01 9.99
N GLY A 68 -11.13 -4.75 9.75
CA GLY A 68 -10.86 -3.65 10.69
C GLY A 68 -9.44 -3.10 10.64
N THR A 69 -8.61 -3.51 9.68
CA THR A 69 -7.28 -2.90 9.47
C THR A 69 -7.44 -1.39 9.26
N ALA A 70 -6.77 -0.61 10.10
CA ALA A 70 -6.84 0.85 10.06
C ALA A 70 -6.29 1.42 8.73
N ARG A 71 -6.81 2.59 8.35
CA ARG A 71 -6.29 3.39 7.25
C ARG A 71 -5.90 4.78 7.74
N CYS A 72 -4.84 5.32 7.16
CA CYS A 72 -4.44 6.69 7.41
C CYS A 72 -5.54 7.63 6.90
N CYS A 73 -6.08 8.52 7.72
CA CYS A 73 -7.16 9.40 7.29
C CYS A 73 -6.73 10.41 6.21
N ALA A 74 -5.44 10.74 6.12
CA ALA A 74 -4.89 11.64 5.11
C ALA A 74 -4.58 10.95 3.77
N CYS A 75 -3.82 9.84 3.81
CA CYS A 75 -3.34 9.19 2.58
C CYS A 75 -3.96 7.82 2.30
N GLN A 76 -4.93 7.38 3.10
CA GLN A 76 -5.72 6.15 2.91
C GLN A 76 -4.95 4.82 2.84
N ARG A 77 -3.63 4.84 3.05
CA ARG A 77 -2.81 3.63 3.17
C ARG A 77 -3.22 2.82 4.40
N PHE A 78 -3.23 1.50 4.24
CA PHE A 78 -3.48 0.56 5.33
C PHE A 78 -2.30 0.52 6.32
N GLU A 79 -2.63 0.37 7.60
CA GLU A 79 -1.65 0.09 8.64
C GLU A 79 -1.03 -1.30 8.42
N ARG A 80 0.30 -1.36 8.40
CA ARG A 80 1.04 -2.60 8.13
C ARG A 80 1.16 -3.39 9.44
N ARG A 81 0.93 -4.70 9.38
CA ARG A 81 1.13 -5.60 10.53
C ARG A 81 2.61 -5.73 10.87
N ALA A 82 2.88 -6.09 12.12
CA ALA A 82 4.22 -6.48 12.54
C ALA A 82 4.76 -7.61 11.65
N GLY A 83 5.98 -7.44 11.13
CA GLY A 83 6.63 -8.41 10.22
C GLY A 83 6.28 -8.26 8.74
N ALA A 84 5.42 -7.31 8.35
CA ALA A 84 5.17 -7.01 6.94
C ALA A 84 6.38 -6.31 6.28
N PRO A 85 6.54 -6.40 4.94
CA PRO A 85 7.60 -5.73 4.20
C PRO A 85 7.63 -4.22 4.52
N GLY A 86 8.82 -3.67 4.74
CA GLY A 86 9.00 -2.26 5.14
C GLY A 86 8.70 -1.96 6.61
N GLY A 87 8.47 -2.99 7.43
CA GLY A 87 8.18 -2.85 8.86
C GLY A 87 6.73 -2.44 9.14
N GLY A 88 6.20 -2.87 10.28
CA GLY A 88 4.94 -2.34 10.80
C GLY A 88 5.17 -0.90 11.23
N GLY A 89 4.81 0.07 10.39
CA GLY A 89 4.83 1.47 10.76
C GLY A 89 3.66 1.74 11.68
N ALA A 90 3.92 2.00 12.97
CA ALA A 90 2.89 2.37 13.93
C ALA A 90 2.10 3.57 13.41
N PHE A 91 0.77 3.54 13.47
CA PHE A 91 -0.02 4.73 13.23
C PHE A 91 -0.11 5.57 14.52
N ALA A 92 -0.20 6.88 14.37
CA ALA A 92 -0.54 7.79 15.45
C ALA A 92 -2.07 7.86 15.59
N ASP A 93 -2.56 7.78 16.81
CA ASP A 93 -3.97 7.97 17.16
C ASP A 93 -4.31 9.46 17.28
N LEU A 94 -5.44 9.86 16.68
CA LEU A 94 -6.03 11.18 16.82
C LEU A 94 -7.13 11.16 17.89
N GLN A 95 -7.43 12.34 18.45
CA GLN A 95 -8.42 12.48 19.54
C GLN A 95 -9.84 12.08 19.12
N ASP A 96 -10.16 12.14 17.84
CA ASP A 96 -11.46 11.77 17.28
C ASP A 96 -11.55 10.28 16.86
N GLY A 97 -10.56 9.47 17.22
CA GLY A 97 -10.50 8.04 16.91
C GLY A 97 -9.98 7.71 15.50
N ARG A 98 -9.63 8.71 14.68
CA ARG A 98 -8.93 8.48 13.41
C ARG A 98 -7.46 8.18 13.65
N LYS A 99 -6.78 7.66 12.63
CA LYS A 99 -5.36 7.31 12.68
C LYS A 99 -4.58 7.93 11.52
N LEU A 100 -3.33 8.31 11.76
CA LEU A 100 -2.39 8.80 10.75
C LEU A 100 -1.17 7.89 10.67
N CYS A 101 -0.70 7.59 9.46
CA CYS A 101 0.63 7.02 9.30
C CYS A 101 1.70 8.04 9.71
N LEU A 102 2.87 7.58 10.19
CA LEU A 102 3.93 8.47 10.67
C LEU A 102 4.41 9.50 9.64
N ALA A 103 4.30 9.19 8.34
CA ALA A 103 4.64 10.15 7.30
C ALA A 103 3.67 11.34 7.28
N CYS A 104 2.37 11.09 7.39
CA CYS A 104 1.35 12.15 7.42
C CYS A 104 1.31 12.86 8.77
N ALA A 105 1.67 12.17 9.86
CA ALA A 105 1.73 12.75 11.20
C ALA A 105 2.88 13.77 11.38
N ARG A 106 3.82 13.88 10.43
CA ARG A 106 4.88 14.90 10.44
C ARG A 106 4.42 16.27 9.94
N THR A 107 3.36 16.29 9.15
CA THR A 107 2.76 17.52 8.60
C THR A 107 1.25 17.53 8.87
N PRO A 108 0.81 17.32 10.13
CA PRO A 108 -0.60 17.26 10.41
C PRO A 108 -1.16 18.69 10.30
N LEU A 109 -2.16 18.86 9.43
CA LEU A 109 -3.07 19.99 9.49
C LEU A 109 -4.35 19.44 10.09
N VAL A 110 -4.55 19.67 11.37
CA VAL A 110 -5.64 19.05 12.13
C VAL A 110 -6.86 19.95 12.14
N ASP A 111 -6.66 21.27 12.11
CA ASP A 111 -7.73 22.26 12.08
C ASP A 111 -7.52 23.36 11.02
N SER A 112 -8.61 24.09 10.74
CA SER A 112 -8.60 25.17 9.73
C SER A 112 -7.80 26.39 10.18
N ALA A 113 -7.55 26.59 11.48
CA ALA A 113 -6.76 27.70 11.98
C ALA A 113 -5.26 27.47 11.71
N GLU A 114 -4.78 26.22 11.83
CA GLU A 114 -3.43 25.81 11.45
C GLU A 114 -3.18 25.97 9.94
N ALA A 115 -4.21 25.80 9.11
CA ALA A 115 -4.11 25.99 7.66
C ALA A 115 -4.10 27.46 7.23
N ARG A 116 -4.47 28.39 8.12
CA ARG A 116 -4.64 29.81 7.79
C ARG A 116 -3.37 30.49 7.27
N PRO A 117 -2.19 30.35 7.90
CA PRO A 117 -0.98 30.99 7.41
C PRO A 117 -0.61 30.52 5.99
N LEU A 118 -0.75 29.22 5.72
CA LEU A 118 -0.52 28.64 4.41
C LEU A 118 -1.49 29.19 3.36
N TYR A 119 -2.77 29.33 3.71
CA TYR A 119 -3.78 29.91 2.82
C TYR A 119 -3.47 31.37 2.47
N GLU A 120 -3.11 32.18 3.47
CA GLU A 120 -2.74 33.59 3.27
C GLU A 120 -1.48 33.72 2.39
N GLU A 121 -0.47 32.85 2.57
CA GLU A 121 0.73 32.80 1.72
C GLU A 121 0.40 32.45 0.26
N ILE A 122 -0.49 31.47 0.03
CA ILE A 122 -0.95 31.09 -1.31
C ILE A 122 -1.64 32.28 -2.00
N LEU A 123 -2.53 32.98 -1.29
CA LEU A 123 -3.22 34.16 -1.84
C LEU A 123 -2.23 35.26 -2.20
N LEU A 124 -1.30 35.58 -1.30
CA LEU A 124 -0.28 36.59 -1.54
C LEU A 124 0.56 36.25 -2.77
N TRP A 125 0.95 34.98 -2.94
CA TRP A 125 1.70 34.54 -4.12
C TRP A 125 0.91 34.75 -5.42
N PHE A 126 -0.39 34.40 -5.45
CA PHE A 126 -1.23 34.66 -6.61
C PHE A 126 -1.40 36.15 -6.91
N GLU A 127 -1.48 37.01 -5.89
CA GLU A 127 -1.61 38.46 -6.03
C GLU A 127 -0.32 39.15 -6.50
N THR A 128 0.85 38.58 -6.19
CA THR A 128 2.15 39.24 -6.41
C THR A 128 2.98 38.66 -7.55
N GLU A 129 2.90 37.35 -7.82
CA GLU A 129 3.76 36.66 -8.78
C GLU A 129 3.02 36.25 -10.08
N LEU A 130 1.68 36.24 -10.06
CA LEU A 130 0.83 35.90 -11.21
C LEU A 130 -0.06 37.05 -11.69
N GLY A 131 -0.21 38.11 -10.89
CA GLY A 131 -0.95 39.33 -11.23
C GLY A 131 -0.07 40.40 -11.86
#